data_AF-A0A957QS82-F1
#
_entry.id   AF-A0A957QS82-F1
#
_cell.length_a   1.000
_cell.length_b   1.000
_cell.length_c   1.000
_cell.angle_alpha   90.00
_cell.angle_beta   90.00
_cell.angle_gamma   90.00
#
_symmetry.space_group_name_H-M   'P 1'
#
loop_
_entity.id
_entity.type
_entity.pdbx_description
1 polymer ?
#
loop_
_entity_poly.entity_id
_entity_poly.type
_entity_poly.pdbx_seq_one_letter_code
_entity_poly.pdbx_strand_id
1 'polypeptide(L)' 'APEAVRLQRLPVRVELSGTWTRGRTIVDLRDWAGDMEHDPHGPAPAVVDVALELDGTAIAALWLRTVRGEL' A
#
# COMPACT_ATOMS: atom_id res chain seq x y z
N ALA A 1 11.25 4.30 -13.89
CA ALA A 1 11.86 3.88 -12.62
C ALA A 1 10.88 3.08 -11.76
N PRO A 2 10.43 1.88 -12.18
CA PRO A 2 9.67 0.98 -11.29
C PRO A 2 10.40 0.66 -9.98
N GLU A 3 11.73 0.60 -10.03
CA GLU A 3 12.64 0.37 -8.91
C GLU A 3 12.64 1.47 -7.85
N ALA A 4 12.09 2.65 -8.15
CA ALA A 4 12.03 3.77 -7.21
C ALA A 4 10.94 3.59 -6.13
N VAL A 5 10.17 2.50 -6.15
CA VAL A 5 9.11 2.23 -5.18
C VAL A 5 9.41 0.91 -4.46
N ARG A 6 9.50 0.93 -3.12
CA ARG A 6 9.58 -0.32 -2.36
C ARG A 6 8.16 -0.87 -2.18
N LEU A 7 7.96 -2.07 -2.74
CA LEU A 7 6.72 -2.82 -2.61
C LEU A 7 6.84 -3.86 -1.49
N GLN A 8 5.75 -4.08 -0.77
CA GLN A 8 5.61 -5.17 0.17
C GLN A 8 4.26 -5.87 -0.04
N ARG A 9 4.29 -7.20 -0.15
CA ARG A 9 3.09 -8.01 -0.37
C ARG A 9 2.34 -8.20 0.94
N LEU A 10 1.18 -7.56 1.08
CA LEU A 10 0.48 -7.41 2.36
C LEU A 10 -1.03 -7.70 2.25
N PRO A 11 -1.67 -8.18 3.33
CA PRO A 11 -3.12 -8.34 3.37
C PRO A 11 -3.83 -6.97 3.35
N VAL A 12 -4.86 -6.84 2.52
CA VAL A 12 -5.59 -5.58 2.30
C VAL A 12 -7.10 -5.81 2.24
N ARG A 13 -7.87 -4.89 2.84
CA ARG A 13 -9.32 -4.77 2.67
C ARG A 13 -9.74 -3.31 2.51
N VAL A 14 -10.95 -3.07 2.01
CA VAL A 14 -11.57 -1.74 1.99
C VAL A 14 -12.63 -1.69 3.08
N GLU A 15 -12.59 -0.66 3.92
CA GLU A 15 -13.65 -0.40 4.90
C GLU A 15 -14.91 0.10 4.18
N LEU A 16 -16.05 -0.56 4.39
CA LEU A 16 -17.30 -0.24 3.69
C LEU A 16 -18.40 0.26 4.63
N SER A 17 -18.30 0.06 5.93
CA SER A 17 -19.39 0.27 6.89
C SER A 17 -19.17 1.48 7.82
N GLY A 18 -17.92 1.85 8.10
CA GLY A 18 -17.62 2.90 9.07
C GLY A 18 -18.09 4.29 8.65
N THR A 19 -18.76 5.01 9.54
CA THR A 19 -19.30 6.37 9.30
C THR A 19 -18.24 7.35 8.80
N TRP A 20 -17.00 7.23 9.30
CA TRP A 20 -15.89 8.15 9.01
C TRP A 20 -14.74 7.52 8.22
N THR A 21 -14.78 6.20 8.05
CA THR A 21 -13.67 5.41 7.48
C THR A 21 -14.06 4.66 6.22
N ARG A 22 -15.33 4.70 5.81
CA ARG A 22 -15.78 4.11 4.53
C ARG A 22 -14.92 4.63 3.39
N GLY A 23 -14.39 3.70 2.58
CA GLY A 23 -13.48 3.97 1.47
C GLY A 23 -11.99 3.89 1.83
N ARG A 24 -11.64 3.76 3.11
CA ARG A 24 -10.24 3.58 3.51
C ARG A 24 -9.73 2.19 3.13
N THR A 25 -8.56 2.14 2.49
CA THR A 25 -7.76 0.93 2.35
C THR A 25 -7.11 0.61 3.69
N ILE A 26 -7.49 -0.53 4.28
CA ILE A 26 -6.90 -1.06 5.50
C ILE A 26 -5.82 -2.07 5.10
N VAL A 27 -4.58 -1.81 5.52
CA VAL A 27 -3.43 -2.67 5.29
C VAL A 27 -3.03 -3.30 6.61
N ASP A 28 -2.90 -4.62 6.63
CA ASP A 28 -2.36 -5.31 7.80
C ASP A 28 -0.82 -5.24 7.78
N LEU A 29 -0.25 -4.51 8.74
CA LEU A 29 1.19 -4.36 8.91
C LEU A 29 1.75 -5.22 10.05
N ARG A 30 0.92 -6.06 10.66
CA ARG A 30 1.37 -6.96 11.72
C ARG A 30 2.39 -7.94 11.15
N ASP A 31 3.50 -8.10 11.85
CA ASP A 31 4.59 -9.04 11.56
C ASP A 31 4.50 -10.31 12.41
N TRP A 32 3.43 -10.45 13.19
CA TRP A 32 3.13 -11.58 14.04
C TRP A 32 1.74 -12.12 13.75
N ALA A 33 1.56 -13.44 13.93
CA ALA A 33 0.26 -14.08 13.82
C ALA A 33 -0.52 -13.82 15.12
N GLY A 34 -1.39 -12.82 15.10
CA GLY A 34 -2.44 -12.70 16.12
C GLY A 34 -3.40 -13.87 16.04
N ASP A 35 -4.12 -14.12 17.13
CA ASP A 35 -5.20 -15.08 17.11
C ASP A 35 -6.30 -14.58 16.16
N MET A 36 -6.23 -15.06 14.92
CA MET A 36 -7.14 -14.70 13.83
C MET A 36 -8.53 -15.31 14.03
N GLU A 37 -8.69 -16.31 14.91
CA GLU A 37 -9.99 -16.89 15.22
C GLU A 37 -10.90 -15.88 15.93
N HIS A 38 -10.30 -14.92 16.64
CA HIS A 38 -11.01 -13.86 17.37
C HIS A 38 -10.93 -12.49 16.68
N ASP A 39 -10.36 -12.38 15.48
CA ASP A 39 -10.37 -11.12 14.73
C ASP A 39 -11.80 -10.85 14.21
N PRO A 40 -12.51 -9.82 14.72
CA PRO A 40 -13.90 -9.55 14.33
C PRO A 40 -14.04 -9.16 12.86
N HIS A 41 -12.93 -8.87 12.18
CA HIS A 41 -12.91 -8.56 10.76
C HIS A 41 -12.48 -9.74 9.88
N GLY A 42 -12.03 -10.85 10.49
CA GLY A 42 -11.53 -12.03 9.79
C GLY A 42 -10.28 -11.75 8.94
N PRO A 43 -9.83 -12.76 8.17
CA PRO A 43 -8.72 -12.61 7.25
C PRO A 43 -9.04 -11.57 6.16
N ALA A 44 -8.05 -10.79 5.77
CA ALA A 44 -8.22 -9.88 4.64
C ALA A 44 -8.50 -10.68 3.34
N PRO A 45 -9.42 -10.23 2.48
CA PRO A 45 -9.84 -10.97 1.29
C PRO A 45 -8.79 -10.95 0.17
N ALA A 46 -7.79 -10.07 0.23
CA ALA A 46 -6.76 -9.93 -0.78
C ALA A 46 -5.38 -9.75 -0.15
N VAL A 47 -4.35 -10.25 -0.83
CA VAL A 47 -2.94 -9.97 -0.55
C VAL A 47 -2.33 -9.35 -1.81
N VAL A 48 -1.91 -8.09 -1.72
CA VAL A 48 -1.45 -7.28 -2.86
C VAL A 48 -0.14 -6.57 -2.54
N ASP A 49 0.55 -6.09 -3.58
CA ASP A 49 1.76 -5.31 -3.40
C ASP A 49 1.40 -3.87 -3.00
N VAL A 50 1.85 -3.47 -1.82
CA VAL A 50 1.63 -2.13 -1.24
C VAL A 50 2.94 -1.34 -1.34
N ALA A 51 2.86 -0.14 -1.90
CA ALA A 51 3.97 0.80 -1.93
C ALA A 51 4.13 1.46 -0.55
N LEU A 52 5.19 1.13 0.18
CA LEU A 52 5.45 1.66 1.52
C LEU A 52 6.56 2.72 1.55
N GLU A 53 7.47 2.69 0.57
CA GLU A 53 8.57 3.65 0.46
C GLU A 53 8.79 4.09 -1.00
N LEU A 54 9.38 5.28 -1.14
CA LEU A 54 9.64 5.92 -2.42
C LEU A 54 11.04 6.54 -2.42
N ASP A 55 11.84 6.24 -3.44
CA ASP A 55 13.04 7.03 -3.77
C ASP A 55 12.60 8.35 -4.39
N GLY A 56 12.49 9.37 -3.53
CA GLY A 56 12.08 10.72 -3.94
C GLY A 56 13.04 11.37 -4.93
N THR A 57 14.34 11.08 -4.87
CA THR A 57 15.34 11.64 -5.79
C THR A 57 15.16 11.06 -7.18
N ALA A 58 14.99 9.74 -7.28
CA ALA A 58 14.74 9.08 -8.56
C ALA A 58 13.43 9.54 -9.20
N ILE A 59 12.34 9.68 -8.42
CA ILE A 59 11.05 10.16 -8.93
C ILE A 59 11.13 11.64 -9.36
N ALA A 60 11.80 12.50 -8.59
CA ALA A 60 11.98 13.89 -8.97
C ALA A 60 12.78 14.02 -10.28
N ALA A 61 13.85 13.24 -10.44
CA ALA A 61 14.63 13.21 -11.67
C ALA A 61 13.80 12.70 -12.87
N LEU A 62 13.01 11.63 -12.66
CA LEU A 62 12.08 11.13 -13.66
C LEU A 62 11.08 12.20 -14.10
N TRP A 63 10.46 12.89 -13.14
CA TRP A 63 9.50 13.96 -13.40
C TRP A 63 10.14 15.11 -14.19
N LEU A 64 11.31 15.59 -13.76
CA LEU A 64 12.03 16.67 -14.45
C LEU A 64 12.38 16.30 -15.90
N ARG A 65 12.90 15.09 -16.13
CA ARG A 65 13.15 14.59 -17.49
C ARG A 65 11.87 14.56 -18.32
N THR A 66 10.77 14.11 -17.72
CA THR A 66 9.46 14.02 -18.39
C THR A 66 8.97 15.39 -18.85
N VAL A 67 8.95 16.38 -17.95
CA VAL A 67 8.43 17.72 -18.28
C VAL A 67 9.34 18.51 -19.21
N ARG A 68 10.63 18.15 -19.30
CA ARG A 68 11.58 18.71 -20.26
C ARG A 68 11.57 18.01 -21.63
N GLY A 69 10.86 16.88 -21.77
CA GLY A 69 10.87 16.08 -23.00
C GLY A 69 12.15 15.26 -23.20
N GLU A 70 12.83 14.90 -22.12
CA GLU A 70 14.11 14.15 -22.10
C GLU A 70 13.91 12.66 -21.81
N LEU A 71 12.68 12.15 -21.98
CA LEU A 71 12.35 10.74 -21.73
C LEU A 71 12.82 9.81 -22.85
#